data_AF-A0A7X6TR32-F1
#
_entry.id   AF-A0A7X6TR32-F1
#
_cell.length_a   1.000
_cell.length_b   1.000
_cell.length_c   1.000
_cell.angle_alpha   90.00
_cell.angle_beta   90.00
_cell.angle_gamma   90.00
#
_symmetry.space_group_name_H-M   'P 1'
#
loop_
_entity.id
_entity.type
_entity.pdbx_description
1 polymer ?
#
loop_
_entity_poly.entity_id
_entity_poly.type
_entity_poly.pdbx_seq_one_letter_code
_entity_poly.pdbx_strand_id
1 'polypeptide(L)'
;LGELKVSSEKVNFSTKLPHITKMFNEDFNFLAQKKESFMKEFPMLLAYYYFFYITQMTLKLNQGFKADYEENTPLYWFLDFETSSKSRKGYKEGYSVINQEKASLLSHMNTLAHLNVLVGSHKSLTYTEIETYIEESGQEDLLNEMLVTWIGRYRRETSQVGIEEYPEDYLSLVKLLRDSIRTGLTQATIARYPKSIENIGKKFFLKRRSSLGYALNATHEFILLMTSFAIKEDRMPLNEVFEFLESRGLYFDRYSKEEIVILFDKLNLMDKKSDSGDAQYVKSIL
;
A
#
# COMPACT_ATOMS: atom_id res chain seq x y z
N LEU A 1 -16.88 25.30 22.82
CA LEU A 1 -16.71 25.10 21.36
C LEU A 1 -16.80 26.46 20.63
N GLY A 2 -16.08 27.47 21.10
CA GLY A 2 -15.95 28.76 20.44
C GLY A 2 -14.49 29.17 20.55
N GLU A 3 -13.93 29.68 19.45
CA GLU A 3 -12.53 30.09 19.26
C GLU A 3 -11.56 29.02 18.74
N LEU A 4 -11.89 28.43 17.58
CA LEU A 4 -10.84 28.08 16.61
C LEU A 4 -11.16 28.83 15.31
N LYS A 5 -10.26 29.75 14.92
CA LYS A 5 -10.38 30.51 13.68
C LYS A 5 -10.35 29.51 12.51
N VAL A 6 -11.48 29.36 11.84
CA VAL A 6 -11.59 28.56 10.61
C VAL A 6 -10.79 29.28 9.53
N SER A 7 -9.59 28.79 9.25
CA SER A 7 -8.76 29.23 8.11
C SER A 7 -9.38 28.68 6.82
N SER A 8 -9.72 29.56 5.88
CA SER A 8 -10.25 29.21 4.56
C SER A 8 -9.14 28.73 3.60
N GLU A 9 -8.29 27.79 4.03
CA GLU A 9 -7.29 27.22 3.15
C GLU A 9 -7.95 26.28 2.13
N LYS A 10 -7.59 26.44 0.84
CA LYS A 10 -7.95 25.50 -0.23
C LYS A 10 -7.60 24.09 0.25
N VAL A 11 -8.57 23.17 0.19
CA VAL A 11 -8.32 21.74 0.43
C VAL A 11 -7.37 21.24 -0.66
N ASN A 12 -6.07 21.30 -0.37
CA ASN A 12 -5.04 20.68 -1.19
C ASN A 12 -5.12 19.17 -0.89
N PHE A 13 -5.51 18.39 -1.89
CA PHE A 13 -5.40 16.93 -1.81
C PHE A 13 -3.95 16.56 -1.50
N SER A 14 -3.71 15.97 -0.33
CA SER A 14 -2.39 15.51 0.12
C SER A 14 -2.32 14.00 -0.07
N THR A 15 -1.40 13.54 -0.92
CA THR A 15 -1.08 12.12 -1.06
C THR A 15 -0.40 11.62 0.21
N LYS A 16 -0.66 10.36 0.58
CA LYS A 16 -0.11 9.73 1.79
C LYS A 16 1.00 8.73 1.53
N LEU A 17 1.25 8.45 0.26
CA LEU A 17 2.37 7.64 -0.20
C LEU A 17 3.03 8.45 -1.34
N PRO A 18 3.80 9.50 -1.00
CA PRO A 18 4.36 10.42 -1.99
C PRO A 18 5.33 9.72 -2.93
N HIS A 19 6.10 8.74 -2.45
CA HIS A 19 6.99 7.92 -3.27
C HIS A 19 6.24 7.15 -4.37
N ILE A 20 5.10 6.54 -4.06
CA ILE A 20 4.26 5.85 -5.06
C ILE A 20 3.72 6.85 -6.08
N THR A 21 3.33 8.04 -5.63
CA THR A 21 2.84 9.10 -6.52
C THR A 21 3.93 9.54 -7.50
N LYS A 22 5.16 9.68 -7.02
CA LYS A 22 6.33 9.99 -7.85
C LYS A 22 6.58 8.89 -8.88
N MET A 23 6.60 7.61 -8.47
CA MET A 23 6.80 6.46 -9.37
C MET A 23 5.71 6.39 -10.45
N PHE A 24 4.45 6.60 -10.08
CA PHE A 24 3.34 6.65 -11.04
C PHE A 24 3.58 7.73 -12.10
N ASN A 25 3.96 8.94 -11.68
CA ASN A 25 4.21 10.04 -12.61
C ASN A 25 5.40 9.75 -13.54
N GLU A 26 6.47 9.14 -13.03
CA GLU A 26 7.62 8.72 -13.84
C GLU A 26 7.20 7.72 -14.92
N ASP A 27 6.54 6.63 -14.52
CA ASP A 27 6.14 5.55 -15.42
C ASP A 27 5.04 6.01 -16.40
N PHE A 28 4.11 6.86 -15.94
CA PHE A 28 3.09 7.49 -16.79
C PHE A 28 3.70 8.39 -17.85
N ASN A 29 4.64 9.27 -17.48
CA ASN A 29 5.28 10.19 -18.42
C ASN A 29 6.09 9.42 -19.47
N PHE A 30 6.78 8.35 -19.07
CA PHE A 30 7.46 7.47 -20.02
C PHE A 30 6.45 6.80 -20.96
N LEU A 31 5.37 6.24 -20.43
CA LEU A 31 4.34 5.60 -21.26
C LEU A 31 3.66 6.60 -22.22
N ALA A 32 3.42 7.84 -21.78
CA ALA A 32 2.81 8.89 -22.58
C ALA A 32 3.67 9.30 -23.79
N GLN A 33 4.98 9.07 -23.75
CA GLN A 33 5.87 9.29 -24.90
C GLN A 33 5.69 8.21 -25.97
N LYS A 34 5.26 6.99 -25.60
CA LYS A 34 5.02 5.86 -26.51
C LYS A 34 3.59 5.85 -27.06
N LYS A 35 3.31 6.74 -28.03
CA LYS A 35 1.96 6.97 -28.60
C LYS A 35 1.23 5.69 -29.06
N GLU A 36 1.94 4.73 -29.63
CA GLU A 36 1.34 3.50 -30.18
C GLU A 36 0.92 2.49 -29.09
N SER A 37 1.70 2.37 -28.00
CA SER A 37 1.42 1.42 -26.92
C SER A 37 0.59 2.00 -25.77
N PHE A 38 0.55 3.34 -25.63
CA PHE A 38 -0.13 4.03 -24.53
C PHE A 38 -1.55 3.52 -24.29
N MET A 39 -2.40 3.49 -25.32
CA MET A 39 -3.81 3.10 -25.15
C MET A 39 -3.98 1.64 -24.71
N LYS A 40 -3.03 0.78 -25.04
CA LYS A 40 -3.04 -0.64 -24.68
C LYS A 40 -2.54 -0.86 -23.25
N GLU A 41 -1.49 -0.15 -22.85
CA GLU A 41 -0.77 -0.37 -21.59
C GLU A 41 -1.27 0.51 -20.44
N PHE A 42 -1.83 1.68 -20.74
CA PHE A 42 -2.32 2.63 -19.74
C PHE A 42 -3.37 2.03 -18.78
N PRO A 43 -4.34 1.21 -19.22
CA PRO A 43 -5.26 0.57 -18.29
C PRO A 43 -4.57 -0.35 -17.27
N MET A 44 -3.50 -1.05 -17.68
CA MET A 44 -2.72 -1.91 -16.79
C MET A 44 -1.91 -1.06 -15.79
N LEU A 45 -1.27 0.02 -16.27
CA LEU A 45 -0.54 0.97 -15.43
C LEU A 45 -1.47 1.54 -14.33
N LEU A 46 -2.64 2.03 -14.72
CA LEU A 46 -3.60 2.63 -13.80
C LEU A 46 -4.13 1.59 -12.80
N ALA A 47 -4.48 0.40 -13.28
CA ALA A 47 -4.93 -0.69 -12.41
C ALA A 47 -3.84 -1.07 -11.39
N TYR A 48 -2.58 -1.13 -11.84
CA TYR A 48 -1.45 -1.48 -10.99
C TYR A 48 -1.23 -0.44 -9.90
N TYR A 49 -1.08 0.84 -10.27
CA TYR A 49 -0.81 1.88 -9.29
C TYR A 49 -1.97 2.12 -8.33
N TYR A 50 -3.23 1.94 -8.76
CA TYR A 50 -4.36 1.91 -7.83
C TYR A 50 -4.24 0.76 -6.83
N PHE A 51 -3.96 -0.46 -7.32
CA PHE A 51 -3.84 -1.65 -6.47
C PHE A 51 -2.65 -1.54 -5.51
N PHE A 52 -1.50 -1.08 -6.00
CA PHE A 52 -0.29 -0.87 -5.24
C PHE A 52 -0.52 0.19 -4.14
N TYR A 53 -1.10 1.34 -4.48
CA TYR A 53 -1.40 2.39 -3.50
C TYR A 53 -2.36 1.88 -2.42
N ILE A 54 -3.48 1.25 -2.77
CA ILE A 54 -4.48 0.85 -1.76
C ILE A 54 -3.99 -0.29 -0.87
N THR A 55 -3.17 -1.19 -1.39
CA THR A 55 -2.57 -2.28 -0.61
C THR A 55 -1.50 -1.77 0.34
N GLN A 56 -0.60 -0.90 -0.12
CA GLN A 56 0.38 -0.24 0.75
C GLN A 56 -0.29 0.60 1.82
N MET A 57 -1.30 1.39 1.46
CA MET A 57 -2.07 2.21 2.40
C MET A 57 -2.76 1.33 3.47
N THR A 58 -3.32 0.18 3.06
CA THR A 58 -3.89 -0.79 4.01
C THR A 58 -2.85 -1.28 5.01
N LEU A 59 -1.63 -1.58 4.56
CA LEU A 59 -0.55 -2.03 5.44
C LEU A 59 -0.08 -0.93 6.38
N LYS A 60 0.13 0.30 5.87
CA LYS A 60 0.57 1.43 6.69
C LYS A 60 -0.44 1.76 7.81
N LEU A 61 -1.73 1.71 7.52
CA LEU A 61 -2.75 1.91 8.57
C LEU A 61 -2.69 0.85 9.67
N ASN A 62 -2.46 -0.41 9.31
CA ASN A 62 -2.35 -1.49 10.28
C ASN A 62 -1.05 -1.44 11.08
N GLN A 63 0.02 -0.86 10.53
CA GLN A 63 1.25 -0.56 11.26
C GLN A 63 1.07 0.59 12.28
N GLY A 64 0.02 1.43 12.12
CA GLY A 64 -0.34 2.48 13.05
C GLY A 64 0.75 3.54 13.18
N PHE A 65 1.16 3.85 14.41
CA PHE A 65 2.21 4.82 14.76
C PHE A 65 3.64 4.35 14.39
N LYS A 66 3.81 3.08 14.03
CA LYS A 66 5.12 2.53 13.59
C LYS A 66 5.26 2.52 12.06
N ALA A 67 4.29 3.09 11.35
CA ALA A 67 4.26 3.06 9.90
C ALA A 67 5.24 4.06 9.32
N ASP A 68 6.14 3.57 8.48
CA ASP A 68 6.94 4.41 7.58
C ASP A 68 6.16 4.64 6.30
N TYR A 69 5.80 5.89 5.98
CA TYR A 69 5.01 6.25 4.79
C TYR A 69 5.86 6.57 3.55
N GLU A 70 7.19 6.64 3.70
CA GLU A 70 8.13 6.92 2.61
C GLU A 70 8.63 5.64 1.93
N GLU A 71 8.56 4.51 2.63
CA GLU A 71 9.04 3.22 2.15
C GLU A 71 7.92 2.20 1.89
N ASN A 72 8.18 1.23 1.02
CA ASN A 72 7.24 0.14 0.78
C ASN A 72 7.27 -0.88 1.92
N THR A 73 6.09 -1.40 2.28
CA THR A 73 6.01 -2.66 3.00
C THR A 73 6.13 -3.80 1.98
N PRO A 74 7.16 -4.66 2.07
CA PRO A 74 7.40 -5.69 1.06
C PRO A 74 6.23 -6.66 0.90
N LEU A 75 5.86 -6.91 -0.36
CA LEU A 75 4.85 -7.90 -0.74
C LEU A 75 5.40 -8.76 -1.87
N TYR A 76 5.54 -10.06 -1.61
CA TYR A 76 6.15 -10.99 -2.56
C TYR A 76 5.13 -11.52 -3.58
N TRP A 77 5.52 -11.46 -4.84
CA TRP A 77 4.75 -11.90 -5.99
C TRP A 77 5.22 -13.27 -6.47
N PHE A 78 4.29 -14.03 -7.06
CA PHE A 78 4.63 -15.15 -7.92
C PHE A 78 4.49 -14.76 -9.40
N LEU A 79 5.06 -15.58 -10.27
CA LEU A 79 4.89 -15.53 -11.73
C LEU A 79 3.86 -16.57 -12.17
N ASP A 80 3.05 -16.28 -13.18
CA ASP A 80 2.04 -17.23 -13.66
C ASP A 80 2.63 -18.51 -14.30
N PHE A 81 3.88 -18.44 -14.75
CA PHE A 81 4.68 -19.52 -15.36
C PHE A 81 5.61 -20.24 -14.38
N GLU A 82 5.61 -19.90 -13.09
CA GLU A 82 6.46 -20.60 -12.11
C GLU A 82 5.70 -21.58 -11.21
N THR A 83 6.44 -22.56 -10.68
CA THR A 83 5.93 -23.44 -9.63
C THR A 83 5.90 -22.72 -8.28
N SER A 84 4.80 -22.87 -7.54
CA SER A 84 4.63 -22.29 -6.20
C SER A 84 4.58 -23.37 -5.13
N SER A 85 5.03 -23.04 -3.92
CA SER A 85 4.90 -23.91 -2.74
C SER A 85 4.61 -23.09 -1.47
N LYS A 86 4.20 -23.76 -0.40
CA LYS A 86 3.90 -23.13 0.92
C LYS A 86 5.13 -22.54 1.61
N SER A 87 6.33 -22.95 1.24
CA SER A 87 7.58 -22.46 1.85
C SER A 87 8.07 -21.15 1.22
N ARG A 88 7.56 -20.78 0.03
CA ARG A 88 7.96 -19.59 -0.71
C ARG A 88 7.46 -18.30 -0.04
N LYS A 89 8.21 -17.21 -0.21
CA LYS A 89 7.85 -15.92 0.38
C LYS A 89 6.53 -15.38 -0.16
N GLY A 90 6.25 -15.55 -1.45
CA GLY A 90 4.98 -15.14 -2.06
C GLY A 90 3.72 -15.72 -1.42
N TYR A 91 3.84 -16.83 -0.66
CA TYR A 91 2.73 -17.38 0.11
C TYR A 91 2.58 -16.72 1.50
N LYS A 92 3.68 -16.54 2.24
CA LYS A 92 3.67 -16.05 3.63
C LYS A 92 3.64 -14.52 3.72
N GLU A 93 4.36 -13.87 2.82
CA GLU A 93 4.64 -12.43 2.78
C GLU A 93 4.06 -11.80 1.50
N GLY A 94 3.01 -12.40 0.93
CA GLY A 94 2.33 -11.93 -0.28
C GLY A 94 0.90 -11.46 0.02
N TYR A 95 -0.05 -11.83 -0.85
CA TYR A 95 -1.46 -11.39 -0.70
C TYR A 95 -2.12 -11.85 0.61
N SER A 96 -1.62 -12.93 1.23
CA SER A 96 -2.13 -13.43 2.51
C SER A 96 -2.09 -12.37 3.61
N VAL A 97 -1.05 -11.53 3.63
CA VAL A 97 -0.91 -10.40 4.56
C VAL A 97 -2.03 -9.39 4.33
N ILE A 98 -2.22 -8.93 3.10
CA ILE A 98 -3.33 -8.02 2.74
C ILE A 98 -4.69 -8.63 3.08
N ASN A 99 -4.86 -9.94 2.84
CA ASN A 99 -6.11 -10.62 3.10
C ASN A 99 -6.48 -10.66 4.60
N GLN A 100 -5.48 -10.72 5.48
CA GLN A 100 -5.66 -10.66 6.94
C GLN A 100 -5.95 -9.22 7.40
N GLU A 101 -5.26 -8.24 6.83
CA GLU A 101 -5.28 -6.85 7.30
C GLU A 101 -6.41 -6.00 6.71
N LYS A 102 -6.91 -6.31 5.51
CA LYS A 102 -7.89 -5.45 4.80
C LYS A 102 -9.20 -5.19 5.55
N ALA A 103 -9.62 -6.08 6.45
CA ALA A 103 -10.88 -5.94 7.18
C ALA A 103 -10.86 -4.77 8.18
N SER A 104 -9.68 -4.35 8.63
CA SER A 104 -9.52 -3.20 9.54
C SER A 104 -9.48 -1.85 8.81
N LEU A 105 -9.36 -1.84 7.48
CA LEU A 105 -9.14 -0.64 6.69
C LEU A 105 -10.15 0.47 7.01
N LEU A 106 -11.44 0.13 7.03
CA LEU A 106 -12.51 1.08 7.36
C LEU A 106 -12.38 1.63 8.79
N SER A 107 -12.07 0.75 9.75
CA SER A 107 -11.92 1.19 11.15
C SER A 107 -10.75 2.15 11.33
N HIS A 108 -9.63 1.93 10.65
CA HIS A 108 -8.51 2.88 10.66
C HIS A 108 -8.83 4.19 9.98
N MET A 109 -9.43 4.15 8.79
CA MET A 109 -9.85 5.36 8.06
C MET A 109 -10.78 6.23 8.90
N ASN A 110 -11.78 5.60 9.54
CA ASN A 110 -12.70 6.31 10.43
C ASN A 110 -11.98 6.82 11.68
N THR A 111 -11.08 6.04 12.28
CA THR A 111 -10.31 6.47 13.45
C THR A 111 -9.48 7.71 13.12
N LEU A 112 -8.73 7.70 12.02
CA LEU A 112 -7.96 8.86 11.57
C LEU A 112 -8.86 10.07 11.28
N ALA A 113 -10.03 9.87 10.67
CA ALA A 113 -10.96 10.97 10.43
C ALA A 113 -11.40 11.63 11.75
N HIS A 114 -11.70 10.85 12.78
CA HIS A 114 -12.04 11.38 14.11
C HIS A 114 -10.85 12.09 14.76
N LEU A 115 -9.65 11.48 14.73
CA LEU A 115 -8.46 12.10 15.31
C LEU A 115 -8.13 13.43 14.64
N ASN A 116 -8.19 13.50 13.31
CA ASN A 116 -7.96 14.74 12.55
C ASN A 116 -8.91 15.87 12.96
N VAL A 117 -10.19 15.54 13.20
CA VAL A 117 -11.16 16.50 13.73
C VAL A 117 -10.80 16.94 15.14
N LEU A 118 -10.41 16.01 16.02
CA LEU A 118 -10.06 16.32 17.41
C LEU A 118 -8.81 17.20 17.52
N VAL A 119 -7.79 16.96 16.70
CA VAL A 119 -6.59 17.83 16.66
C VAL A 119 -6.81 19.14 15.90
N GLY A 120 -8.03 19.37 15.37
CA GLY A 120 -8.37 20.58 14.63
C GLY A 120 -7.67 20.71 13.29
N SER A 121 -7.15 19.61 12.73
CA SER A 121 -6.46 19.62 11.45
C SER A 121 -7.45 19.58 10.29
N HIS A 122 -7.34 20.57 9.40
CA HIS A 122 -8.00 20.53 8.08
C HIS A 122 -7.21 19.72 7.04
N LYS A 123 -6.00 19.27 7.40
CA LYS A 123 -5.19 18.34 6.61
C LYS A 123 -5.52 16.92 7.07
N SER A 124 -5.60 15.96 6.14
CA SER A 124 -5.89 14.56 6.45
C SER A 124 -4.66 13.85 7.04
N LEU A 125 -4.22 14.16 8.25
CA LEU A 125 -2.98 13.62 8.84
C LEU A 125 -3.01 12.09 9.05
N THR A 126 -1.86 11.43 8.94
CA THR A 126 -1.61 10.03 9.31
C THR A 126 -1.45 9.88 10.82
N TYR A 127 -1.33 8.64 11.31
CA TYR A 127 -1.04 8.39 12.74
C TYR A 127 0.28 9.02 13.19
N THR A 128 1.33 8.88 12.40
CA THR A 128 2.67 9.42 12.71
C THR A 128 2.71 10.95 12.63
N GLU A 129 2.01 11.54 11.65
CA GLU A 129 1.85 13.00 11.55
C GLU A 129 1.09 13.56 12.76
N ILE A 130 0.07 12.85 13.27
CA ILE A 130 -0.67 13.25 14.47
C ILE A 130 0.20 13.14 15.72
N GLU A 131 0.97 12.05 15.87
CA GLU A 131 1.90 11.88 16.99
C GLU A 131 2.92 13.02 17.04
N THR A 132 3.54 13.33 15.89
CA THR A 132 4.47 14.47 15.77
C THR A 132 3.78 15.79 16.15
N TYR A 133 2.55 16.02 15.68
CA TYR A 133 1.79 17.22 16.01
C TYR A 133 1.51 17.34 17.53
N ILE A 134 1.20 16.23 18.20
CA ILE A 134 0.96 16.20 19.64
C ILE A 134 2.24 16.54 20.40
N GLU A 135 3.35 15.90 20.02
CA GLU A 135 4.68 16.14 20.61
C GLU A 135 5.10 17.61 20.46
N GLU A 136 4.93 18.19 19.27
CA GLU A 136 5.29 19.59 19.00
C GLU A 136 4.38 20.60 19.71
N SER A 137 3.10 20.29 19.85
CA SER A 137 2.13 21.18 20.50
C SER A 137 2.17 21.13 22.03
N GLY A 138 2.64 20.01 22.61
CA GLY A 138 2.61 19.78 24.06
C GLY A 138 1.19 19.69 24.65
N GLN A 139 0.19 19.38 23.82
CA GLN A 139 -1.24 19.36 24.21
C GLN A 139 -1.79 17.94 24.40
N GLU A 140 -0.93 16.97 24.74
CA GLU A 140 -1.32 15.56 24.88
C GLU A 140 -2.44 15.37 25.92
N ASP A 141 -2.31 15.98 27.10
CA ASP A 141 -3.32 15.86 28.17
C ASP A 141 -4.70 16.35 27.72
N LEU A 142 -4.74 17.51 27.05
CA LEU A 142 -5.98 18.07 26.51
C LEU A 142 -6.59 17.15 25.45
N LEU A 143 -5.76 16.56 24.58
CA LEU A 143 -6.25 15.63 23.56
C LEU A 143 -6.78 14.33 24.20
N ASN A 144 -6.14 13.84 25.26
CA ASN A 144 -6.60 12.66 26.00
C ASN A 144 -7.95 12.92 26.66
N GLU A 145 -8.15 14.09 27.30
CA GLU A 145 -9.45 14.50 27.85
C GLU A 145 -10.55 14.57 26.76
N MET A 146 -10.20 15.14 25.59
CA MET A 146 -11.10 15.21 24.44
C MET A 146 -11.44 13.82 23.91
N LEU A 147 -10.46 12.91 23.83
CA LEU A 147 -10.64 11.53 23.40
C LEU A 147 -11.56 10.76 24.35
N VAL A 148 -11.34 10.84 25.67
CA VAL A 148 -12.19 10.20 26.68
C VAL A 148 -13.63 10.67 26.52
N THR A 149 -13.84 11.99 26.43
CA THR A 149 -15.16 12.58 26.23
C THR A 149 -15.81 12.11 24.93
N TRP A 150 -15.03 12.09 23.84
CA TRP A 150 -15.52 11.69 22.53
C TRP A 150 -15.87 10.21 22.46
N ILE A 151 -15.02 9.33 22.97
CA ILE A 151 -15.26 7.88 23.04
C ILE A 151 -16.53 7.60 23.84
N GLY A 152 -16.68 8.23 25.02
CA GLY A 152 -17.88 8.08 25.85
C GLY A 152 -19.16 8.49 25.13
N ARG A 153 -19.11 9.62 24.40
CA ARG A 153 -20.24 10.07 23.58
C ARG A 153 -20.51 9.11 22.42
N TYR A 154 -19.51 8.74 21.64
CA TYR A 154 -19.65 7.83 20.50
C TYR A 154 -20.29 6.50 20.93
N ARG A 155 -19.81 5.91 22.02
CA ARG A 155 -20.34 4.65 22.56
C ARG A 155 -21.79 4.79 22.98
N ARG A 156 -22.18 5.91 23.62
CA ARG A 156 -23.57 6.19 23.97
C ARG A 156 -24.48 6.28 22.74
N GLU A 157 -24.09 7.07 21.74
CA GLU A 157 -24.87 7.27 20.50
C GLU A 157 -24.97 5.98 19.66
N THR A 158 -24.04 5.04 19.85
CA THR A 158 -24.03 3.73 19.18
C THR A 158 -24.51 2.59 20.09
N SER A 159 -25.15 2.90 21.23
CA SER A 159 -25.72 1.93 22.17
C SER A 159 -24.73 0.88 22.68
N GLN A 160 -23.46 1.24 22.83
CA GLN A 160 -22.41 0.39 23.39
C GLN A 160 -22.34 0.54 24.91
N VAL A 161 -21.80 -0.49 25.58
CA VAL A 161 -21.56 -0.47 27.03
C VAL A 161 -20.64 0.69 27.39
N GLY A 162 -20.94 1.39 28.48
CA GLY A 162 -20.07 2.44 29.02
C GLY A 162 -18.70 1.91 29.43
N ILE A 163 -17.77 2.84 29.68
CA ILE A 163 -16.43 2.53 30.18
C ILE A 163 -16.33 3.11 31.59
N GLU A 164 -16.01 2.24 32.55
CA GLU A 164 -15.87 2.61 33.96
C GLU A 164 -14.53 3.31 34.20
N GLU A 165 -13.46 2.78 33.61
CA GLU A 165 -12.10 3.29 33.73
C GLU A 165 -11.48 3.42 32.33
N TYR A 166 -11.09 4.64 31.97
CA TYR A 166 -10.43 4.91 30.70
C TYR A 166 -8.91 4.76 30.85
N PRO A 167 -8.20 4.29 29.81
CA PRO A 167 -6.74 4.37 29.78
C PRO A 167 -6.26 5.81 29.91
N GLU A 168 -5.11 6.00 30.55
CA GLU A 168 -4.48 7.32 30.72
C GLU A 168 -3.59 7.70 29.53
N ASP A 169 -3.03 6.71 28.81
CA ASP A 169 -2.12 6.96 27.69
C ASP A 169 -2.84 7.14 26.34
N TYR A 170 -2.30 8.03 25.51
CA TYR A 170 -2.85 8.39 24.21
C TYR A 170 -3.02 7.18 23.28
N LEU A 171 -2.03 6.29 23.21
CA LEU A 171 -2.04 5.14 22.29
C LEU A 171 -3.18 4.16 22.64
N SER A 172 -3.38 3.89 23.93
CA SER A 172 -4.48 3.06 24.41
C SER A 172 -5.84 3.70 24.18
N LEU A 173 -5.95 5.03 24.32
CA LEU A 173 -7.18 5.76 23.99
C LEU A 173 -7.50 5.70 22.49
N VAL A 174 -6.50 5.84 21.61
CA VAL A 174 -6.69 5.69 20.16
C VAL A 174 -7.13 4.27 19.79
N LYS A 175 -6.53 3.25 20.43
CA LYS A 175 -6.95 1.86 20.24
C LYS A 175 -8.40 1.66 20.69
N LEU A 176 -8.76 2.20 21.84
CA LEU A 176 -10.12 2.13 22.39
C LEU A 176 -11.15 2.84 21.49
N LEU A 177 -10.79 3.98 20.92
CA LEU A 177 -11.60 4.67 19.90
C LEU A 177 -11.80 3.77 18.69
N ARG A 178 -10.73 3.18 18.15
CA ARG A 178 -10.82 2.27 17.00
C ARG A 178 -11.71 1.06 17.28
N ASP A 179 -11.58 0.45 18.45
CA ASP A 179 -12.38 -0.71 18.85
C ASP A 179 -13.85 -0.34 19.06
N SER A 180 -14.12 0.85 19.61
CA SER A 180 -15.47 1.41 19.70
C SER A 180 -16.07 1.67 18.32
N ILE A 181 -15.30 2.26 17.40
CA ILE A 181 -15.72 2.46 16.00
C ILE A 181 -16.04 1.12 15.34
N ARG A 182 -15.12 0.15 15.43
CA ARG A 182 -15.28 -1.19 14.85
C ARG A 182 -16.52 -1.89 15.39
N THR A 183 -16.80 -1.77 16.68
CA THR A 183 -17.98 -2.36 17.33
C THR A 183 -19.28 -1.74 16.84
N GLY A 184 -19.28 -0.42 16.56
CA GLY A 184 -20.42 0.29 15.97
C GLY A 184 -20.68 -0.03 14.49
N LEU A 185 -19.76 -0.70 13.79
CA LEU A 185 -19.91 -1.05 12.38
C LEU A 185 -20.60 -2.42 12.22
N THR A 186 -21.48 -2.53 11.22
CA THR A 186 -22.08 -3.82 10.88
C THR A 186 -21.07 -4.73 10.17
N GLN A 187 -21.19 -6.05 10.37
CA GLN A 187 -20.34 -7.03 9.69
C GLN A 187 -20.44 -6.95 8.16
N ALA A 188 -21.63 -6.63 7.63
CA ALA A 188 -21.82 -6.40 6.20
C ALA A 188 -21.00 -5.21 5.68
N THR A 189 -20.91 -4.13 6.46
CA THR A 189 -20.11 -2.94 6.10
C THR A 189 -18.63 -3.25 6.13
N ILE A 190 -18.16 -3.91 7.18
CA ILE A 190 -16.76 -4.35 7.34
C ILE A 190 -16.35 -5.25 6.18
N ALA A 191 -17.19 -6.23 5.82
CA ALA A 191 -16.89 -7.16 4.73
C ALA A 191 -16.96 -6.52 3.34
N ARG A 192 -17.84 -5.52 3.14
CA ARG A 192 -18.03 -4.87 1.83
C ARG A 192 -16.91 -3.87 1.51
N TYR A 193 -16.40 -3.15 2.49
CA TYR A 193 -15.44 -2.06 2.28
C TYR A 193 -14.17 -2.48 1.53
N PRO A 194 -13.44 -3.55 1.92
CA PRO A 194 -12.22 -3.95 1.23
C PRO A 194 -12.48 -4.73 -0.07
N LYS A 195 -13.73 -4.92 -0.49
CA LYS A 195 -14.07 -5.73 -1.68
C LYS A 195 -13.55 -5.10 -2.97
N SER A 196 -13.34 -3.78 -3.01
CA SER A 196 -12.70 -3.12 -4.15
C SER A 196 -11.27 -3.63 -4.37
N ILE A 197 -10.47 -3.78 -3.30
CA ILE A 197 -9.12 -4.34 -3.32
C ILE A 197 -9.14 -5.75 -3.90
N GLU A 198 -10.05 -6.58 -3.40
CA GLU A 198 -10.23 -7.95 -3.92
C GLU A 198 -10.63 -7.99 -5.38
N ASN A 199 -11.58 -7.14 -5.79
CA ASN A 199 -12.12 -7.16 -7.15
C ASN A 199 -11.06 -6.76 -8.17
N ILE A 200 -10.30 -5.68 -7.92
CA ILE A 200 -9.22 -5.29 -8.81
C ILE A 200 -8.08 -6.31 -8.78
N GLY A 201 -7.74 -6.83 -7.60
CA GLY A 201 -6.75 -7.86 -7.43
C GLY A 201 -7.11 -9.11 -8.23
N LYS A 202 -8.31 -9.67 -8.05
CA LYS A 202 -8.78 -10.86 -8.80
C LYS A 202 -8.85 -10.64 -10.30
N LYS A 203 -9.06 -9.39 -10.75
CA LYS A 203 -9.13 -9.06 -12.17
C LYS A 203 -7.74 -9.04 -12.83
N PHE A 204 -6.70 -8.57 -12.13
CA PHE A 204 -5.40 -8.29 -12.76
C PHE A 204 -4.19 -8.94 -12.08
N PHE A 205 -4.20 -9.07 -10.74
CA PHE A 205 -2.99 -9.28 -9.94
C PHE A 205 -3.06 -10.49 -9.00
N LEU A 206 -4.19 -11.20 -8.94
CA LEU A 206 -4.39 -12.35 -8.05
C LEU A 206 -4.74 -13.59 -8.85
N LYS A 207 -4.02 -14.68 -8.57
CA LYS A 207 -4.29 -16.00 -9.14
C LYS A 207 -4.59 -16.99 -8.02
N ARG A 208 -5.62 -17.82 -8.22
CA ARG A 208 -5.94 -18.90 -7.27
C ARG A 208 -4.93 -20.02 -7.42
N ARG A 209 -4.28 -20.42 -6.32
CA ARG A 209 -3.28 -21.50 -6.27
C ARG A 209 -3.74 -22.61 -5.33
N SER A 210 -4.59 -23.51 -5.82
CA SER A 210 -5.15 -24.67 -5.11
C SER A 210 -5.51 -24.40 -3.63
N SER A 211 -4.91 -25.14 -2.69
CA SER A 211 -5.11 -25.04 -1.24
C SER A 211 -4.57 -23.75 -0.60
N LEU A 212 -3.85 -22.92 -1.37
CA LEU A 212 -3.19 -21.71 -0.90
C LEU A 212 -4.08 -20.47 -0.99
N GLY A 213 -5.24 -20.58 -1.63
CA GLY A 213 -6.12 -19.44 -1.88
C GLY A 213 -5.60 -18.55 -3.00
N TYR A 214 -5.81 -17.24 -2.89
CA TYR A 214 -5.32 -16.25 -3.86
C TYR A 214 -3.92 -15.77 -3.47
N ALA A 215 -3.04 -15.64 -4.45
CA ALA A 215 -1.70 -15.08 -4.29
C ALA A 215 -1.47 -13.94 -5.30
N LEU A 216 -0.59 -13.00 -4.95
CA LEU A 216 -0.07 -12.00 -5.87
C LEU A 216 0.60 -12.70 -7.05
N ASN A 217 0.26 -12.29 -8.25
CA ASN A 217 0.64 -12.96 -9.47
C ASN A 217 0.91 -11.97 -10.59
N ALA A 218 2.13 -11.99 -11.12
CA ALA A 218 2.53 -11.26 -12.31
C ALA A 218 2.46 -12.18 -13.53
N THR A 219 1.94 -11.67 -14.66
CA THR A 219 1.98 -12.38 -15.95
C THR A 219 3.25 -12.02 -16.73
N HIS A 220 3.58 -12.77 -17.78
CA HIS A 220 4.63 -12.39 -18.71
C HIS A 220 4.50 -10.93 -19.18
N GLU A 221 3.31 -10.55 -19.67
CA GLU A 221 3.06 -9.21 -20.21
C GLU A 221 3.23 -8.13 -19.15
N PHE A 222 2.79 -8.41 -17.91
CA PHE A 222 2.94 -7.47 -16.82
C PHE A 222 4.40 -7.29 -16.38
N ILE A 223 5.19 -8.36 -16.31
CA ILE A 223 6.63 -8.27 -16.05
C ILE A 223 7.35 -7.47 -17.13
N LEU A 224 7.03 -7.72 -18.41
CA LEU A 224 7.64 -7.00 -19.52
C LEU A 224 7.26 -5.52 -19.51
N LEU A 225 6.01 -5.19 -19.23
CA LEU A 225 5.57 -3.80 -19.09
C LEU A 225 6.37 -3.07 -18.01
N MET A 226 6.44 -3.65 -16.81
CA MET A 226 7.16 -3.05 -15.68
C MET A 226 8.67 -2.95 -15.94
N THR A 227 9.24 -3.94 -16.63
CA THR A 227 10.65 -3.93 -17.04
C THR A 227 10.92 -2.86 -18.11
N SER A 228 9.96 -2.58 -19.00
CA SER A 228 10.10 -1.51 -19.99
C SER A 228 10.19 -0.13 -19.34
N PHE A 229 9.59 0.07 -18.16
CA PHE A 229 9.71 1.30 -17.40
C PHE A 229 11.08 1.45 -16.73
N ALA A 230 11.72 0.34 -16.35
CA ALA A 230 13.11 0.31 -15.90
C ALA A 230 14.05 0.70 -17.05
N ILE A 231 13.92 0.01 -18.17
CA ILE A 231 14.88 0.08 -19.28
C ILE A 231 14.36 1.08 -20.30
N LYS A 232 14.64 2.37 -20.07
CA LYS A 232 14.12 3.46 -20.91
C LYS A 232 14.63 3.39 -22.34
N GLU A 233 15.95 3.31 -22.56
CA GLU A 233 16.52 3.34 -23.93
C GLU A 233 17.62 2.30 -24.21
N ASP A 234 18.75 2.26 -23.48
CA ASP A 234 19.88 1.39 -23.86
C ASP A 234 19.82 -0.03 -23.24
N ARG A 235 20.30 -0.16 -22.00
CA ARG A 235 20.37 -1.40 -21.23
C ARG A 235 20.55 -1.06 -19.76
N MET A 236 20.10 -1.94 -18.89
CA MET A 236 20.23 -1.78 -17.44
C MET A 236 20.87 -3.03 -16.83
N PRO A 237 21.78 -2.90 -15.84
CA PRO A 237 22.24 -4.04 -15.05
C PRO A 237 21.06 -4.83 -14.47
N LEU A 238 21.13 -6.16 -14.50
CA LEU A 238 20.02 -7.02 -14.06
C LEU A 238 19.63 -6.76 -12.58
N ASN A 239 20.59 -6.46 -11.71
CA ASN A 239 20.34 -6.09 -10.31
C ASN A 239 19.53 -4.79 -10.21
N GLU A 240 19.87 -3.77 -11.00
CA GLU A 240 19.14 -2.50 -11.02
C GLU A 240 17.71 -2.68 -11.56
N VAL A 241 17.48 -3.63 -12.49
CA VAL A 241 16.12 -3.98 -12.92
C VAL A 241 15.32 -4.56 -11.75
N PHE A 242 15.91 -5.43 -10.94
CA PHE A 242 15.23 -5.97 -9.75
C PHE A 242 14.99 -4.91 -8.68
N GLU A 243 15.96 -4.02 -8.43
CA GLU A 243 15.81 -2.88 -7.51
C GLU A 243 14.69 -1.95 -7.99
N PHE A 244 14.60 -1.69 -9.29
CA PHE A 244 13.51 -0.93 -9.88
C PHE A 244 12.15 -1.60 -9.64
N LEU A 245 12.03 -2.90 -9.91
CA LEU A 245 10.80 -3.66 -9.68
C LEU A 245 10.40 -3.64 -8.19
N GLU A 246 11.35 -3.83 -7.27
CA GLU A 246 11.13 -3.77 -5.83
C GLU A 246 10.68 -2.37 -5.37
N SER A 247 11.27 -1.31 -5.94
CA SER A 247 10.83 0.07 -5.68
C SER A 247 9.36 0.29 -6.07
N ARG A 248 8.88 -0.39 -7.14
CA ARG A 248 7.47 -0.37 -7.54
C ARG A 248 6.60 -1.34 -6.74
N GLY A 249 7.11 -2.06 -5.75
CA GLY A 249 6.34 -3.00 -4.93
C GLY A 249 6.28 -4.44 -5.48
N LEU A 250 7.08 -4.77 -6.49
CA LEU A 250 7.16 -6.10 -7.09
C LEU A 250 8.35 -6.87 -6.51
N TYR A 251 8.18 -7.36 -5.28
CA TYR A 251 9.20 -8.17 -4.64
C TYR A 251 9.13 -9.62 -5.13
N PHE A 252 10.29 -10.16 -5.49
CA PHE A 252 10.43 -11.53 -5.98
C PHE A 252 11.44 -12.27 -5.11
N ASP A 253 11.12 -13.50 -4.71
CA ASP A 253 12.12 -14.35 -4.06
C ASP A 253 13.11 -14.92 -5.09
N ARG A 254 14.18 -15.56 -4.61
CA ARG A 254 15.27 -16.06 -5.46
C ARG A 254 14.78 -16.88 -6.66
N TYR A 255 13.81 -17.75 -6.45
CA TYR A 255 13.27 -18.61 -7.49
C TYR A 255 12.47 -17.82 -8.52
N SER A 256 11.64 -16.86 -8.11
CA SER A 256 10.94 -16.00 -9.05
C SER A 256 11.92 -15.12 -9.84
N LYS A 257 13.00 -14.64 -9.20
CA LYS A 257 14.07 -13.91 -9.91
C LYS A 257 14.75 -14.81 -10.97
N GLU A 258 15.03 -16.07 -10.67
CA GLU A 258 15.56 -17.05 -11.63
C GLU A 258 14.64 -17.25 -12.84
N GLU A 259 13.33 -17.39 -12.61
CA GLU A 259 12.33 -17.51 -13.68
C GLU A 259 12.20 -16.24 -14.54
N ILE A 260 12.37 -15.05 -13.96
CA ILE A 260 12.44 -13.79 -14.71
C ILE A 260 13.69 -13.77 -15.61
N VAL A 261 14.84 -14.22 -15.11
CA VAL A 261 16.06 -14.32 -15.92
C VAL A 261 15.86 -15.30 -17.09
N ILE A 262 15.22 -16.45 -16.84
CA ILE A 262 14.89 -17.42 -17.89
C ILE A 262 13.95 -16.79 -18.93
N LEU A 263 12.95 -16.00 -18.51
CA LEU A 263 12.07 -15.27 -19.41
C LEU A 263 12.86 -14.29 -20.29
N PHE A 264 13.74 -13.48 -19.69
CA PHE A 264 14.54 -12.51 -20.43
C PHE A 264 15.49 -13.18 -21.43
N ASP A 265 16.11 -14.30 -21.07
CA ASP A 265 16.99 -15.07 -21.96
C ASP A 265 16.20 -15.64 -23.15
N LYS A 266 15.01 -16.21 -22.90
CA LYS A 266 14.11 -16.72 -23.96
C LYS A 266 13.66 -15.64 -24.94
N LEU A 267 13.53 -14.39 -24.48
CA LEU A 267 13.16 -13.24 -25.29
C LEU A 267 14.37 -12.51 -25.91
N ASN A 268 15.59 -13.06 -25.76
CA ASN A 268 16.85 -12.45 -26.21
C ASN A 268 17.12 -11.05 -25.64
N LEU A 269 16.53 -10.75 -24.47
CA LEU A 269 16.70 -9.49 -23.75
C LEU A 269 18.00 -9.46 -22.93
N MET A 270 18.62 -10.61 -22.68
CA MET A 270 19.89 -10.67 -21.95
C MET A 270 21.07 -10.28 -22.87
N ASP A 271 21.92 -9.37 -22.40
CA ASP A 271 23.24 -9.07 -22.97
C ASP A 271 24.33 -9.62 -22.04
N LYS A 272 24.90 -10.76 -22.43
CA LYS A 272 26.00 -11.41 -21.71
C LYS A 272 27.32 -10.79 -22.18
N LYS A 273 27.59 -9.55 -21.79
CA LYS A 273 28.88 -8.88 -22.03
C LYS A 273 29.63 -8.66 -20.72
N SER A 274 30.69 -9.44 -20.51
CA SER A 274 31.95 -8.91 -19.97
C SER A 274 33.05 -9.95 -20.14
N ASP A 275 34.23 -9.50 -20.57
CA ASP A 275 35.52 -10.18 -20.50
C ASP A 275 35.93 -10.60 -19.06
N SER A 276 35.07 -10.37 -18.06
CA SER A 276 35.18 -10.80 -16.67
C SER A 276 34.09 -11.77 -16.17
N GLY A 277 33.15 -12.21 -17.02
CA GLY A 277 32.20 -13.30 -16.72
C GLY A 277 30.98 -12.98 -15.82
N ASP A 278 30.99 -11.93 -15.00
CA ASP A 278 30.01 -11.79 -13.90
C ASP A 278 28.86 -10.77 -14.09
N ALA A 279 28.98 -9.78 -14.98
CA ALA A 279 27.96 -8.74 -15.13
C ALA A 279 26.91 -9.10 -16.21
N GLN A 280 25.62 -9.12 -15.83
CA GLN A 280 24.49 -9.36 -16.74
C GLN A 280 23.68 -8.08 -16.94
N TYR A 281 23.31 -7.80 -18.20
CA TYR A 281 22.49 -6.65 -18.57
C TYR A 281 21.21 -7.09 -19.27
N VAL A 282 20.15 -6.29 -19.11
CA VAL A 282 18.87 -6.45 -19.79
C VAL A 282 18.73 -5.31 -20.82
N LYS A 283 18.43 -5.68 -22.07
CA LYS A 283 18.20 -4.78 -23.20
C LYS A 283 16.80 -4.17 -23.14
N SER A 284 16.63 -3.01 -23.78
CA SER A 284 15.32 -2.37 -23.91
C SER A 284 14.28 -3.28 -24.59
N ILE A 285 13.05 -3.16 -24.14
CA ILE A 285 11.87 -3.84 -24.69
C ILE A 285 11.23 -2.86 -25.67
N LEU A 286 11.34 -3.14 -26.97
CA LEU A 286 10.76 -2.37 -28.06
C LEU A 286 9.23 -2.33 -27.96
#